data_AF-A0A957CAG2-F1
#
_entry.id   AF-A0A957CAG2-F1
#
_cell.length_a   1.000
_cell.length_b   1.000
_cell.length_c   1.000
_cell.angle_alpha   90.00
_cell.angle_beta   90.00
_cell.angle_gamma   90.00
#
_symmetry.space_group_name_H-M   'P 1'
#
loop_
_entity.id
_entity.type
_entity.pdbx_description
1 polymer ?
#
loop_
_entity_poly.entity_id
_entity_poly.type
_entity_poly.pdbx_seq_one_letter_code
_entity_poly.pdbx_strand_id
1 'polypeptide(L)' 'MKFEAIPVKTELTATQLAQLETLAKQTRTTVAELIQAAVLQTYFTRPTPQQALSQLLALDVSVADWPQMEAEVERAVLE' A
#
# COMPACT_ATOMS: atom_id res chain seq x y z
N MET A 1 -5.33 -11.84 21.61
CA MET A 1 -4.93 -10.42 21.54
C MET A 1 -6.15 -9.58 21.22
N LYS A 2 -6.55 -8.64 22.09
CA LYS A 2 -7.55 -7.63 21.76
C LYS A 2 -6.78 -6.40 21.28
N PHE A 3 -6.94 -6.03 20.01
CA PHE A 3 -6.42 -4.76 19.51
C PHE A 3 -7.46 -3.69 19.85
N GLU A 4 -7.12 -2.77 20.75
CA GLU A 4 -7.94 -1.59 20.99
C GLU A 4 -7.76 -0.62 19.83
N ALA A 5 -8.87 -0.17 19.23
CA ALA A 5 -8.84 0.83 18.18
C ALA A 5 -8.48 2.19 18.80
N ILE A 6 -7.27 2.68 18.56
CA ILE A 6 -6.85 4.02 18.96
C ILE A 6 -7.42 5.02 17.95
N PRO A 7 -8.33 5.94 18.35
CA PRO A 7 -8.87 6.93 17.43
C PRO A 7 -7.77 7.95 17.06
N VAL A 8 -7.45 8.01 15.76
CA VAL A 8 -6.49 8.98 15.20
C VAL A 8 -7.25 10.12 14.55
N LYS A 9 -6.82 11.36 14.79
CA LYS A 9 -7.36 12.55 14.10
C LYS A 9 -6.58 12.78 12.82
N THR A 10 -7.30 13.02 11.73
CA THR A 10 -6.73 13.34 10.41
C THR A 10 -7.24 14.69 9.97
N GLU A 11 -6.36 15.55 9.49
CA GLU A 11 -6.74 16.83 8.90
C GLU A 11 -7.07 16.64 7.43
N LEU A 12 -8.32 16.94 7.06
CA LEU A 12 -8.81 16.91 5.69
C LEU A 12 -9.33 18.29 5.32
N THR A 13 -9.08 18.72 4.09
CA THR A 13 -9.80 19.88 3.53
C THR A 13 -11.28 19.54 3.36
N ALA A 14 -12.13 20.57 3.37
CA ALA A 14 -13.57 20.39 3.17
C ALA A 14 -13.90 19.66 1.85
N THR A 15 -13.13 19.93 0.79
CA THR A 15 -13.27 19.26 -0.52
C THR A 15 -12.93 17.77 -0.43
N GLN A 16 -11.83 17.41 0.23
CA GLN A 16 -11.43 16.01 0.41
C GLN A 16 -12.46 15.23 1.23
N LEU A 17 -12.99 15.84 2.30
CA LEU A 17 -14.05 15.23 3.10
C LEU A 17 -15.30 14.97 2.27
N ALA A 18 -15.78 15.96 1.50
CA ALA A 18 -16.97 15.81 0.66
C ALA A 18 -16.80 14.71 -0.43
N GLN A 19 -15.60 14.60 -1.00
CA GLN A 19 -15.26 13.53 -1.94
C GLN A 19 -15.30 12.16 -1.27
N LEU A 20 -14.68 12.03 -0.09
CA LEU A 20 -14.67 10.78 0.66
C LEU A 20 -16.07 10.37 1.12
N GLU A 21 -16.91 11.31 1.54
CA GLU A 21 -18.30 11.05 1.90
C GLU A 21 -19.12 10.56 0.71
N THR A 22 -18.91 11.15 -0.46
CA THR A 22 -19.57 10.74 -1.70
C THR A 22 -19.16 9.31 -2.07
N LEU A 23 -17.85 9.02 -2.02
CA LEU A 23 -17.31 7.70 -2.30
C LEU A 23 -17.85 6.66 -1.30
N ALA A 24 -17.87 7.00 -0.01
CA ALA A 24 -18.38 6.15 1.06
C ALA A 24 -19.85 5.76 0.83
N LYS A 25 -20.68 6.71 0.39
CA LYS A 25 -22.08 6.44 0.02
C LYS A 25 -22.19 5.51 -1.20
N GLN A 26 -21.36 5.71 -2.22
CA GLN A 26 -21.35 4.90 -3.44
C GLN A 26 -20.94 3.46 -3.16
N THR A 27 -19.94 3.26 -2.30
CA THR A 27 -19.40 1.93 -1.96
C THR A 27 -20.04 1.29 -0.73
N ARG A 28 -21.03 1.96 -0.12
CA ARG A 28 -21.75 1.52 1.09
C ARG A 28 -20.80 1.20 2.26
N THR A 29 -19.80 2.04 2.46
CA THR A 29 -18.80 1.93 3.52
C THR A 29 -18.71 3.26 4.27
N THR A 30 -17.81 3.37 5.23
CA THR A 30 -17.55 4.61 5.98
C THR A 30 -16.28 5.30 5.48
N VAL A 31 -16.17 6.61 5.73
CA VAL A 31 -14.94 7.38 5.45
C VAL A 31 -13.74 6.78 6.19
N ALA A 32 -13.93 6.28 7.42
CA ALA A 32 -12.88 5.65 8.20
C ALA A 32 -12.36 4.36 7.53
N GLU A 33 -13.24 3.51 7.02
CA GLU A 33 -12.86 2.29 6.29
C GLU A 33 -12.12 2.61 4.99
N LEU A 34 -12.53 3.66 4.26
CA LEU A 34 -11.82 4.13 3.07
C LEU A 34 -10.41 4.62 3.39
N ILE A 35 -10.25 5.42 4.44
CA ILE A 35 -8.94 5.91 4.90
C ILE A 35 -8.07 4.74 5.34
N GLN A 36 -8.63 3.81 6.11
CA GLN A 36 -7.92 2.61 6.55
C GLN A 36 -7.44 1.78 5.37
N ALA A 37 -8.31 1.54 4.37
CA ALA A 37 -7.94 0.80 3.17
C ALA A 37 -6.83 1.51 2.38
N ALA A 38 -6.91 2.83 2.22
CA ALA A 38 -5.88 3.61 1.54
C ALA A 38 -4.54 3.59 2.27
N VAL A 39 -4.55 3.70 3.60
CA VAL A 39 -3.34 3.62 4.44
C VAL A 39 -2.74 2.22 4.34
N LEU A 40 -3.55 1.17 4.45
CA LEU A 40 -3.11 -0.22 4.27
C LEU A 40 -2.51 -0.42 2.89
N GLN A 41 -3.16 0.09 1.84
CA GLN A 41 -2.68 -0.02 0.48
C GLN A 41 -1.33 0.69 0.28
N THR A 42 -1.16 1.88 0.87
CA THR A 42 0.01 2.73 0.65
C THR A 42 1.22 2.27 1.46
N TYR A 43 1.00 1.84 2.71
CA TYR A 43 2.10 1.61 3.67
C TYR A 43 2.28 0.16 4.08
N PHE A 44 1.25 -0.68 3.90
CA PHE A 44 1.25 -2.05 4.39
C PHE A 44 1.12 -3.09 3.27
N THR A 45 0.85 -2.69 2.03
CA THR A 45 1.08 -3.56 0.87
C THR A 45 2.57 -3.67 0.67
N ARG A 46 3.15 -4.80 1.08
CA ARG A 46 4.51 -5.13 0.65
C ARG A 46 4.50 -5.15 -0.88
N PRO A 47 5.45 -4.49 -1.55
CA PRO A 47 5.56 -4.63 -2.99
C PRO A 47 5.69 -6.11 -3.29
N THR A 48 4.93 -6.58 -4.29
CA THR A 48 5.19 -7.91 -4.83
C THR A 48 6.66 -7.97 -5.25
N PRO A 49 7.32 -9.12 -5.17
CA PRO A 49 8.70 -9.26 -5.61
C PRO A 49 8.93 -8.73 -7.05
N GLN A 50 7.96 -8.91 -7.97
CA GLN A 50 8.01 -8.25 -9.29
C GLN A 50 7.96 -6.72 -9.22
N GLN A 51 7.13 -6.12 -8.37
CA GLN A 51 7.10 -4.65 -8.21
C GLN A 51 8.39 -4.11 -7.57
N ALA A 52 9.01 -4.86 -6.66
CA ALA A 52 10.29 -4.50 -6.06
C ALA A 52 11.41 -4.54 -7.12
N LEU A 53 11.42 -5.58 -7.96
CA LEU A 53 12.37 -5.72 -9.07
C LEU A 53 12.23 -4.57 -10.08
N SER A 54 11.00 -4.26 -10.51
CA SER A 54 10.74 -3.14 -11.43
C SER A 54 11.16 -1.78 -10.85
N GLN A 55 11.00 -1.57 -9.54
CA GLN A 55 11.48 -0.34 -8.89
C GLN A 55 13.01 -0.28 -8.82
N LEU A 56 13.68 -1.41 -8.55
CA LEU A 56 15.15 -1.47 -8.56
C LEU A 56 15.73 -1.20 -9.96
N LEU A 57 15.13 -1.77 -11.01
CA LEU A 57 15.51 -1.52 -12.39
C LEU A 57 15.30 -0.04 -12.78
N ALA A 58 14.22 0.59 -12.30
CA ALA A 58 13.93 2.01 -12.56
C ALA A 58 14.88 2.98 -11.84
N LEU A 59 15.55 2.53 -10.77
CA LEU A 59 16.51 3.32 -9.99
C LEU A 59 17.94 3.25 -10.56
N ASP A 60 18.14 2.60 -11.71
CA ASP A 60 19.44 2.40 -12.39
C ASP A 60 20.54 1.90 -11.43
N VAL A 61 20.13 1.05 -10.48
CA VAL A 61 21.03 0.53 -9.45
C VAL A 61 21.90 -0.54 -10.09
N SER A 62 23.22 -0.41 -9.92
CA SER A 62 24.17 -1.43 -10.37
C SER A 62 24.00 -2.69 -9.52
N VAL A 63 23.33 -3.69 -10.08
CA VAL A 63 23.23 -5.03 -9.50
C VAL A 63 24.33 -5.89 -10.09
N ALA A 64 25.12 -6.52 -9.22
CA ALA A 64 26.30 -7.30 -9.61
C ALA A 64 25.95 -8.57 -10.41
N ASP A 65 24.79 -9.17 -10.14
CA ASP A 65 24.29 -10.37 -10.81
C ASP A 65 22.75 -10.31 -10.88
N TRP A 66 22.23 -9.86 -12.03
CA TRP A 66 20.79 -9.74 -12.26
C TRP A 66 20.06 -11.10 -12.28
N PRO A 67 20.54 -12.13 -12.98
CA PRO A 67 19.94 -13.47 -12.95
C PRO A 67 19.81 -14.05 -11.53
N GLN A 68 20.82 -13.89 -10.68
CA GLN A 68 20.75 -14.36 -9.30
C GLN A 68 19.72 -13.57 -8.48
N MET A 69 19.65 -12.24 -8.65
CA MET A 69 18.67 -11.41 -7.96
C MET A 69 17.23 -11.77 -8.35
N GLU A 70 16.97 -12.00 -9.64
CA GLU A 70 15.65 -12.45 -10.11
C GLU A 70 15.24 -13.78 -9.48
N ALA A 71 16.16 -14.75 -9.39
CA ALA A 71 15.88 -16.05 -8.77
C ALA A 71 15.57 -15.96 -7.27
N GLU A 72 16.28 -15.11 -6.51
CA GLU A 72 16.01 -14.87 -5.08
C GLU A 72 14.66 -14.16 -4.87
N VAL A 73 14.33 -13.21 -5.75
CA VAL A 73 13.04 -12.50 -5.76
C VAL A 73 11.90 -13.47 -6.05
N GLU A 74 12.03 -14.34 -7.06
CA GLU A 74 11.02 -15.37 -7.38
C GLU A 74 10.81 -16.36 -6.24
N ARG A 75 11.90 -16.79 -5.60
CA ARG A 75 11.84 -17.70 -4.45
C ARG A 75 11.08 -17.08 -3.28
N ALA A 76 11.27 -15.79 -3.02
CA ALA A 76 10.55 -15.05 -1.98
C ALA A 76 9.04 -14.86 -2.26
N VAL A 77 8.57 -15.09 -3.50
CA VAL A 77 7.12 -15.11 -3.83
C VAL A 77 6.47 -16.43 -3.41
N LEU A 78 7.24 -17.53 -3.39
CA LEU A 78 6.74 -18.90 -3.24
C LEU A 78 6.74 -19.40 -1.78
N GLU A 79 7.41 -18.69 -0.87
CA GLU A 79 7.43 -18.95 0.59
C GLU A 79 6.35 -18.12 1.34
#